data_AF-A0A9D8FHK4-F1
#
_entry.id   AF-A0A9D8FHK4-F1
#
_cell.length_a   1.000
_cell.length_b   1.000
_cell.length_c   1.000
_cell.angle_alpha   90.00
_cell.angle_beta   90.00
_cell.angle_gamma   90.00
#
_symmetry.space_group_name_H-M   'P 1'
#
loop_
_entity.id
_entity.type
_entity.pdbx_description
1 polymer ?
#
loop_
_entity_poly.entity_id
_entity_poly.type
_entity_poly.pdbx_seq_one_letter_code
_entity_poly.pdbx_strand_id
1 'polypeptide(L)'
;MKNNILNTTIGLCLMGLFVLSACEEAAIPVSADDTPISLDTISFPVVKAIAYQSPPEMGKTEYLYFGKQDGYDFQYNLIKFDSSSVTANTPFSFYNDSLVIVDSLKLSLRFEKDSIINNVGFQLRYFPNGGDSVFSDLESNYLNFDQGIASDIISTAQMETDSIDTNKTEVYLNFMLDSSIVNAFRDTSVLDFNRSFLVELENESAESFNFHSTDIQAGTKPELTVFYRVFLSDTVVMDTTSRSYLSVADITIMSPAPISNEDTAMLSVSMAKGLKSIVFVDMDGWTLPSKSIVSSAELIFNRVETDSIAPFKVISHPMTSDGIYDQFTSFTNDPYDEDLNFFTSTNIVNNVLKINHRKVASEIGQKKFTNFGFKLQSSFNNDPFTTVQFYGLNNQDYYPVMRVIYVLP
;
A
#
# COMPACT_ATOMS: atom_id res chain seq x y z
N MET A 1 -1.94 44.29 0.08
CA MET A 1 -2.68 43.30 -0.73
C MET A 1 -1.86 42.64 -1.86
N LYS A 2 -0.58 43.00 -2.08
CA LYS A 2 0.33 42.27 -3.01
C LYS A 2 1.29 41.28 -2.33
N ASN A 3 1.54 41.41 -1.02
CA ASN A 3 2.51 40.55 -0.31
C ASN A 3 1.92 39.24 0.25
N ASN A 4 0.60 39.12 0.38
CA ASN A 4 -0.01 37.88 0.89
C ASN A 4 -0.23 36.82 -0.19
N ILE A 5 -0.29 37.19 -1.47
CA ILE A 5 -0.45 36.22 -2.57
C ILE A 5 0.88 35.50 -2.83
N LEU A 6 2.01 36.18 -2.66
CA LEU A 6 3.33 35.57 -2.87
C LEU A 6 3.65 34.49 -1.82
N ASN A 7 3.20 34.66 -0.57
CA ASN A 7 3.42 33.67 0.49
C ASN A 7 2.52 32.44 0.37
N THR A 8 1.31 32.55 -0.18
CA THR A 8 0.45 31.38 -0.44
C THR A 8 0.90 30.59 -1.67
N THR A 9 1.48 31.24 -2.69
CA THR A 9 2.04 30.51 -3.84
C THR A 9 3.35 29.80 -3.49
N ILE A 10 4.18 30.38 -2.60
CA ILE A 10 5.40 29.73 -2.09
C ILE A 10 5.03 28.58 -1.12
N GLY A 11 3.98 28.73 -0.31
CA GLY A 11 3.49 27.68 0.59
C GLY A 11 2.90 26.46 -0.13
N LEU A 12 2.16 26.66 -1.24
CA LEU A 12 1.62 25.54 -2.03
C LEU A 12 2.66 24.85 -2.92
N CYS A 13 3.70 25.55 -3.37
CA CYS A 13 4.80 24.91 -4.11
C CYS A 13 5.74 24.08 -3.20
N LEU A 14 5.83 24.38 -1.89
CA LEU A 14 6.65 23.60 -0.96
C LEU A 14 5.94 22.33 -0.41
N MET A 15 4.61 22.25 -0.45
CA MET A 15 3.87 21.03 -0.05
C MET A 15 3.64 20.04 -1.19
N GLY A 16 3.83 20.45 -2.45
CA GLY A 16 3.71 19.59 -3.63
C GLY A 16 4.97 18.78 -3.99
N LEU A 17 6.00 18.77 -3.14
CA LEU A 17 7.31 18.16 -3.41
C LEU A 17 7.63 16.91 -2.57
N PHE A 18 6.66 16.38 -1.81
CA PHE A 18 6.77 15.07 -1.15
C PHE A 18 6.09 13.96 -1.95
N VAL A 19 6.20 14.01 -3.28
CA VAL A 19 6.11 12.77 -4.07
C VAL A 19 7.41 12.02 -3.77
N LEU A 20 7.30 10.91 -3.05
CA LEU A 20 8.39 9.97 -2.75
C LEU A 20 8.88 9.30 -4.04
N SER A 21 9.47 10.07 -4.95
CA SER A 21 10.48 9.54 -5.86
C SER A 21 11.79 9.57 -5.08
N ALA A 22 12.16 8.44 -4.49
CA ALA A 22 13.57 8.13 -4.29
C ALA A 22 14.22 7.95 -5.67
N CYS A 23 14.34 9.04 -6.43
CA CYS A 23 15.33 9.16 -7.47
C CYS A 23 16.66 9.31 -6.72
N GLU A 24 17.34 8.19 -6.47
CA GLU A 24 18.76 8.27 -6.16
C GLU A 24 19.46 9.06 -7.26
N GLU A 25 20.36 9.94 -6.84
CA GLU A 25 21.17 10.80 -7.69
C GLU A 25 21.94 9.94 -8.70
N ALA A 26 21.81 10.27 -9.99
CA ALA A 26 22.44 9.54 -11.08
C ALA A 26 23.95 9.36 -10.84
N ALA A 27 24.50 8.22 -11.28
CA ALA A 27 25.93 7.93 -11.18
C ALA A 27 26.76 9.14 -11.68
N ILE A 28 27.83 9.48 -10.96
CA ILE A 28 28.67 10.64 -11.30
C ILE A 28 29.38 10.34 -12.63
N PRO A 29 29.10 11.09 -13.71
CA PRO A 29 29.82 10.90 -14.98
C PRO A 29 31.24 11.47 -14.82
N VAL A 30 32.26 10.63 -15.02
CA VAL A 30 33.67 11.08 -14.99
C VAL A 30 34.12 11.35 -16.43
N SER A 31 34.40 12.62 -16.76
CA SER A 31 35.02 13.01 -18.03
C SER A 31 36.51 12.72 -18.00
N ALA A 32 37.05 12.16 -19.09
CA ALA A 32 38.41 11.63 -19.20
C ALA A 32 39.55 12.68 -19.24
N ASP A 33 39.30 13.94 -18.90
CA ASP A 33 40.29 15.01 -19.01
C ASP A 33 40.72 15.52 -17.61
N ASP A 34 41.97 15.21 -17.25
CA ASP A 34 42.85 15.86 -16.25
C ASP A 34 42.47 15.89 -14.76
N THR A 35 41.60 15.00 -14.27
CA THR A 35 41.52 14.68 -12.83
C THR A 35 42.11 13.29 -12.59
N PRO A 36 43.02 13.08 -11.61
CA PRO A 36 43.63 11.77 -11.33
C PRO A 36 42.64 10.85 -10.59
N ILE A 37 41.44 10.71 -11.14
CA ILE A 37 40.38 9.92 -10.59
C ILE A 37 40.47 8.52 -11.19
N SER A 38 40.67 7.50 -10.36
CA SER A 38 40.64 6.09 -10.81
C SER A 38 39.38 5.39 -10.32
N LEU A 39 38.76 4.60 -11.20
CA LEU A 39 37.60 3.78 -10.88
C LEU A 39 38.07 2.38 -10.50
N ASP A 40 37.54 1.88 -9.40
CA ASP A 40 37.78 0.50 -8.96
C ASP A 40 36.44 -0.21 -8.76
N THR A 41 36.43 -1.52 -8.96
CA THR A 41 35.23 -2.36 -8.87
C THR A 41 35.51 -3.58 -8.02
N ILE A 42 34.71 -3.77 -6.98
CA ILE A 42 34.75 -4.95 -6.12
C ILE A 42 33.41 -5.69 -6.21
N SER A 43 33.47 -7.02 -6.18
CA SER A 43 32.29 -7.88 -6.20
C SER A 43 32.23 -8.69 -4.90
N PHE A 44 31.06 -8.69 -4.27
CA PHE A 44 30.78 -9.41 -3.04
C PHE A 44 29.72 -10.49 -3.30
N PRO A 45 29.99 -11.75 -2.95
CA PRO A 45 29.03 -12.82 -3.13
C PRO A 45 27.88 -12.69 -2.13
N VAL A 46 26.67 -13.06 -2.56
CA VAL A 46 25.63 -13.43 -1.62
C VAL A 46 25.94 -14.84 -1.13
N VAL A 47 26.00 -15.03 0.19
CA VAL A 47 26.38 -16.32 0.80
C VAL A 47 25.24 -16.97 1.58
N LYS A 48 24.18 -16.21 1.88
CA LYS A 48 22.92 -16.75 2.41
C LYS A 48 21.75 -16.08 1.72
N ALA A 49 20.71 -16.83 1.39
CA ALA A 49 19.53 -16.29 0.72
C ALA A 49 18.34 -17.22 0.98
N ILE A 50 17.18 -16.67 1.34
CA ILE A 50 15.97 -17.46 1.54
C ILE A 50 14.70 -16.63 1.29
N ALA A 51 13.66 -17.29 0.80
CA ALA A 51 12.30 -16.76 0.78
C ALA A 51 11.55 -17.13 2.07
N TYR A 52 10.57 -16.32 2.44
CA TYR A 52 9.66 -16.59 3.55
C TYR A 52 8.30 -15.96 3.25
N GLN A 53 7.32 -16.28 4.09
CA GLN A 53 5.99 -15.69 4.01
C GLN A 53 5.67 -14.95 5.31
N SER A 54 5.14 -13.74 5.17
CA SER A 54 4.40 -13.02 6.22
C SER A 54 2.95 -12.83 5.77
N PRO A 55 2.04 -12.31 6.61
CA PRO A 55 0.71 -11.94 6.14
C PRO A 55 0.80 -10.94 4.97
N PRO A 56 -0.11 -11.02 3.97
CA PRO A 56 -0.15 -10.07 2.86
C PRO A 56 -0.36 -8.63 3.31
N GLU A 57 0.34 -7.70 2.66
CA GLU A 57 0.18 -6.25 2.86
C GLU A 57 -0.72 -5.72 1.75
N MET A 58 -2.03 -5.77 1.97
CA MET A 58 -3.05 -5.39 0.97
C MET A 58 -3.57 -3.95 1.15
N GLY A 59 -3.01 -3.18 2.08
CA GLY A 59 -3.20 -1.73 2.05
C GLY A 59 -2.45 -1.10 0.89
N LYS A 60 -2.82 0.12 0.52
CA LYS A 60 -2.21 0.88 -0.58
C LYS A 60 -2.38 0.27 -1.97
N THR A 61 -3.23 -0.74 -2.14
CA THR A 61 -3.64 -1.24 -3.46
C THR A 61 -4.60 -0.28 -4.11
N GLU A 62 -4.63 -0.21 -5.44
CA GLU A 62 -5.58 0.64 -6.18
C GLU A 62 -7.05 0.19 -6.08
N TYR A 63 -7.26 -1.07 -5.69
CA TYR A 63 -8.59 -1.67 -5.60
C TYR A 63 -8.84 -2.35 -4.26
N LEU A 64 -10.12 -2.42 -3.93
CA LEU A 64 -10.73 -3.25 -2.90
C LEU A 64 -11.31 -4.48 -3.57
N TYR A 65 -10.87 -5.67 -3.13
CA TYR A 65 -11.19 -6.94 -3.78
C TYR A 65 -12.25 -7.70 -2.97
N PHE A 66 -13.15 -8.39 -3.65
CA PHE A 66 -14.20 -9.24 -3.07
C PHE A 66 -14.26 -10.58 -3.80
N GLY A 67 -14.67 -11.63 -3.10
CA GLY A 67 -14.88 -12.95 -3.70
C GLY A 67 -13.58 -13.75 -3.81
N LYS A 68 -13.38 -14.48 -4.90
CA LYS A 68 -12.24 -15.40 -5.03
C LYS A 68 -11.55 -15.24 -6.39
N GLN A 69 -10.24 -15.39 -6.42
CA GLN A 69 -9.44 -15.37 -7.65
C GLN A 69 -8.16 -16.17 -7.46
N ASP A 70 -7.82 -17.08 -8.38
CA ASP A 70 -6.51 -17.76 -8.44
C ASP A 70 -6.02 -18.38 -7.10
N GLY A 71 -6.95 -18.85 -6.26
CA GLY A 71 -6.67 -19.40 -4.94
C GLY A 71 -6.62 -18.40 -3.79
N TYR A 72 -6.71 -17.10 -4.08
CA TYR A 72 -6.92 -16.03 -3.11
C TYR A 72 -8.41 -15.93 -2.74
N ASP A 73 -8.67 -15.67 -1.46
CA ASP A 73 -10.03 -15.52 -0.90
C ASP A 73 -10.16 -14.16 -0.21
N PHE A 74 -10.88 -13.24 -0.84
CA PHE A 74 -11.12 -11.88 -0.38
C PHE A 74 -12.38 -11.84 0.51
N GLN A 75 -12.15 -11.88 1.82
CA GLN A 75 -13.21 -12.10 2.80
C GLN A 75 -14.08 -10.85 2.95
N TYR A 76 -13.46 -9.70 3.20
CA TYR A 76 -14.15 -8.43 3.39
C TYR A 76 -13.18 -7.25 3.26
N ASN A 77 -13.75 -6.06 3.09
CA ASN A 77 -13.02 -4.80 3.01
C ASN A 77 -13.33 -3.91 4.20
N LEU A 78 -12.30 -3.25 4.72
CA LEU A 78 -12.41 -2.28 5.80
C LEU A 78 -12.14 -0.90 5.22
N ILE A 79 -12.99 0.08 5.53
CA ILE A 79 -12.90 1.43 4.95
C ILE A 79 -13.11 2.45 6.06
N LYS A 80 -12.17 3.38 6.24
CA LYS A 80 -12.25 4.49 7.19
C LYS A 80 -12.45 5.81 6.44
N PHE A 81 -13.38 6.63 6.91
CA PHE A 81 -13.66 7.96 6.36
C PHE A 81 -13.02 9.09 7.17
N ASP A 82 -12.75 10.20 6.48
CA ASP A 82 -12.25 11.42 7.11
C ASP A 82 -13.24 11.91 8.17
N SER A 83 -12.69 12.51 9.22
CA SER A 83 -13.43 13.23 10.26
C SER A 83 -14.14 14.48 9.76
N SER A 84 -13.66 15.08 8.65
CA SER A 84 -14.13 16.35 8.13
C SER A 84 -14.54 16.25 6.66
N SER A 85 -15.62 16.94 6.30
CA SER A 85 -16.14 16.88 4.93
C SER A 85 -15.26 17.63 3.94
N VAL A 86 -15.10 17.09 2.74
CA VAL A 86 -14.31 17.76 1.68
C VAL A 86 -15.02 18.95 1.06
N THR A 87 -16.34 18.99 1.19
CA THR A 87 -17.18 20.04 0.59
C THR A 87 -17.19 21.34 1.40
N ALA A 88 -17.01 21.26 2.73
CA ALA A 88 -17.13 22.43 3.60
C ALA A 88 -16.31 22.34 4.90
N ASN A 89 -15.37 21.40 5.01
CA ASN A 89 -14.58 21.14 6.22
C ASN A 89 -15.46 20.99 7.48
N THR A 90 -16.61 20.35 7.32
CA THR A 90 -17.60 20.16 8.38
C THR A 90 -17.27 18.87 9.13
N PRO A 91 -16.99 18.92 10.44
CA PRO A 91 -16.77 17.70 11.23
C PRO A 91 -18.09 16.98 11.51
N PHE A 92 -18.04 15.67 11.80
CA PHE A 92 -19.24 14.92 12.19
C PHE A 92 -19.97 15.51 13.40
N SER A 93 -19.26 16.15 14.33
CA SER A 93 -19.86 16.83 15.48
C SER A 93 -20.82 17.96 15.12
N PHE A 94 -20.76 18.48 13.89
CA PHE A 94 -21.76 19.42 13.36
C PHE A 94 -23.18 18.85 13.43
N TYR A 95 -23.30 17.54 13.20
CA TYR A 95 -24.60 16.88 13.28
C TYR A 95 -25.10 16.75 14.72
N ASN A 96 -24.36 17.15 15.76
CA ASN A 96 -24.86 17.13 17.14
C ASN A 96 -25.74 18.35 17.46
N ASP A 97 -25.81 19.33 16.56
CA ASP A 97 -26.68 20.49 16.71
C ASP A 97 -28.17 20.09 16.62
N SER A 98 -28.96 20.54 17.59
CA SER A 98 -30.42 20.38 17.63
C SER A 98 -31.15 20.97 16.42
N LEU A 99 -30.56 21.96 15.75
CA LEU A 99 -31.10 22.60 14.54
C LEU A 99 -30.75 21.83 13.26
N VAL A 100 -29.96 20.76 13.36
CA VAL A 100 -29.58 19.91 12.23
C VAL A 100 -30.33 18.59 12.36
N ILE A 101 -31.00 18.17 11.29
CA ILE A 101 -31.62 16.84 11.20
C ILE A 101 -30.98 16.08 10.07
N VAL A 102 -30.35 14.95 10.38
CA VAL A 102 -29.85 14.03 9.36
C VAL A 102 -30.99 13.18 8.84
N ASP A 103 -31.16 13.16 7.53
CA ASP A 103 -32.20 12.42 6.84
C ASP A 103 -31.73 11.00 6.54
N SER A 104 -30.54 10.87 5.95
CA SER A 104 -29.95 9.60 5.55
C SER A 104 -28.45 9.73 5.28
N LEU A 105 -27.80 8.59 5.09
CA LEU A 105 -26.44 8.53 4.58
C LEU A 105 -26.36 7.58 3.39
N LYS A 106 -25.34 7.79 2.56
CA LYS A 106 -25.00 6.92 1.45
C LYS A 106 -23.51 6.63 1.48
N LEU A 107 -23.13 5.36 1.58
CA LEU A 107 -21.77 4.91 1.30
C LEU A 107 -21.72 4.43 -0.14
N SER A 108 -20.83 5.03 -0.94
CA SER A 108 -20.69 4.74 -2.37
C SER A 108 -19.30 4.21 -2.69
N LEU A 109 -19.25 3.07 -3.39
CA LEU A 109 -18.03 2.49 -3.95
C LEU A 109 -18.16 2.44 -5.47
N ARG A 110 -17.12 2.88 -6.19
CA ARG A 110 -17.07 2.80 -7.65
C ARG A 110 -16.50 1.44 -8.07
N PHE A 111 -17.26 0.69 -8.86
CA PHE A 111 -16.79 -0.53 -9.49
C PHE A 111 -15.78 -0.23 -10.61
N GLU A 112 -14.76 -1.07 -10.75
CA GLU A 112 -13.69 -0.91 -11.74
C GLU A 112 -14.23 -0.88 -13.18
N LYS A 113 -15.30 -1.64 -13.46
CA LYS A 113 -15.87 -1.75 -14.81
C LYS A 113 -17.11 -0.88 -14.97
N ASP A 114 -17.31 -0.42 -16.20
CA ASP A 114 -18.47 0.39 -16.59
C ASP A 114 -19.73 -0.45 -16.95
N SER A 115 -19.69 -1.77 -16.72
CA SER A 115 -20.85 -2.64 -16.95
C SER A 115 -20.94 -3.76 -15.92
N ILE A 116 -22.18 -4.16 -15.62
CA ILE A 116 -22.50 -5.25 -14.70
C ILE A 116 -22.73 -6.50 -15.53
N ILE A 117 -21.89 -7.52 -15.32
CA ILE A 117 -22.06 -8.84 -15.94
C ILE A 117 -22.84 -9.74 -14.99
N ASN A 118 -22.45 -9.75 -13.72
CA ASN A 118 -23.07 -10.53 -12.66
C ASN A 118 -23.46 -9.60 -11.52
N ASN A 119 -24.70 -9.73 -11.05
CA ASN A 119 -25.22 -8.92 -9.96
C ASN A 119 -25.29 -9.75 -8.68
N VAL A 120 -24.37 -9.47 -7.75
CA VAL A 120 -24.30 -10.11 -6.43
C VAL A 120 -24.70 -9.10 -5.35
N GLY A 121 -25.22 -9.61 -4.23
CA GLY A 121 -25.54 -8.81 -3.06
C GLY A 121 -24.29 -8.56 -2.21
N PHE A 122 -24.21 -7.35 -1.64
CA PHE A 122 -23.21 -6.94 -0.67
C PHE A 122 -23.88 -6.48 0.61
N GLN A 123 -23.15 -6.55 1.72
CA GLN A 123 -23.63 -6.16 3.04
C GLN A 123 -22.64 -5.19 3.70
N LEU A 124 -23.19 -4.31 4.52
CA LEU A 124 -22.46 -3.27 5.24
C LEU A 124 -22.64 -3.43 6.74
N ARG A 125 -21.55 -3.28 7.48
CA ARG A 125 -21.49 -3.20 8.94
C ARG A 125 -20.65 -1.99 9.37
N TYR A 126 -20.75 -1.63 10.64
CA TYR A 126 -19.94 -0.57 11.25
C TYR A 126 -19.39 -1.05 12.61
N PHE A 127 -18.57 -0.22 13.26
CA PHE A 127 -17.90 -0.57 14.51
C PHE A 127 -18.38 0.32 15.68
N PRO A 128 -19.48 -0.04 16.38
CA PRO A 128 -20.08 0.82 17.40
C PRO A 128 -19.19 1.03 18.63
N ASN A 129 -18.33 0.05 18.96
CA ASN A 129 -17.49 0.06 20.16
C ASN A 129 -15.99 0.23 19.85
N GLY A 130 -15.65 0.60 18.60
CA GLY A 130 -14.27 0.87 18.21
C GLY A 130 -13.84 2.28 18.65
N GLY A 131 -12.55 2.47 18.92
CA GLY A 131 -11.97 3.82 19.03
C GLY A 131 -11.94 4.54 17.66
N ASP A 132 -11.14 5.59 17.51
CA ASP A 132 -11.05 6.36 16.24
C ASP A 132 -10.65 5.51 15.01
N SER A 133 -10.01 4.35 15.22
CA SER A 133 -9.83 3.30 14.20
C SER A 133 -9.88 1.90 14.83
N VAL A 134 -10.36 0.92 14.08
CA VAL A 134 -10.29 -0.52 14.43
C VAL A 134 -9.27 -1.29 13.61
N PHE A 135 -8.70 -0.67 12.57
CA PHE A 135 -7.72 -1.29 11.69
C PHE A 135 -6.60 -0.32 11.31
N SER A 136 -5.51 -0.88 10.82
CA SER A 136 -4.37 -0.20 10.20
C SER A 136 -4.24 -0.75 8.77
N ASP A 137 -4.10 0.14 7.79
CA ASP A 137 -3.91 -0.25 6.38
C ASP A 137 -2.58 -0.97 6.13
N LEU A 138 -1.60 -0.82 7.03
CA LEU A 138 -0.29 -1.47 6.91
C LEU A 138 -0.11 -2.69 7.82
N GLU A 139 -0.89 -2.81 8.89
CA GLU A 139 -0.67 -3.85 9.91
C GLU A 139 -1.81 -4.87 10.03
N SER A 140 -3.05 -4.49 9.70
CA SER A 140 -4.20 -5.38 9.81
C SER A 140 -4.21 -6.44 8.70
N ASN A 141 -4.52 -7.68 9.06
CA ASN A 141 -4.59 -8.82 8.14
C ASN A 141 -5.51 -9.92 8.70
N TYR A 142 -5.69 -10.99 7.92
CA TYR A 142 -6.60 -12.09 8.23
C TYR A 142 -6.24 -12.91 9.48
N LEU A 143 -5.02 -12.77 10.03
CA LEU A 143 -4.60 -13.44 11.26
C LEU A 143 -4.79 -12.60 12.53
N ASN A 144 -4.86 -11.27 12.40
CA ASN A 144 -4.86 -10.35 13.55
C ASN A 144 -6.10 -9.46 13.65
N PHE A 145 -6.97 -9.45 12.64
CA PHE A 145 -8.23 -8.71 12.67
C PHE A 145 -9.40 -9.63 13.05
N ASP A 146 -10.14 -9.26 14.10
CA ASP A 146 -11.34 -9.99 14.53
C ASP A 146 -12.59 -9.36 13.91
N GLN A 147 -13.18 -10.03 12.91
CA GLN A 147 -14.43 -9.60 12.29
C GLN A 147 -15.60 -9.50 13.29
N GLY A 148 -15.57 -10.27 14.38
CA GLY A 148 -16.63 -10.34 15.39
C GLY A 148 -16.86 -9.05 16.18
N ILE A 149 -15.97 -8.07 16.07
CA ILE A 149 -16.12 -6.75 16.69
C ILE A 149 -17.04 -5.81 15.88
N ALA A 150 -17.39 -6.18 14.65
CA ALA A 150 -18.33 -5.45 13.81
C ALA A 150 -19.78 -5.60 14.31
N SER A 151 -20.64 -4.64 13.95
CA SER A 151 -22.08 -4.68 14.23
C SER A 151 -22.80 -5.80 13.47
N ASP A 152 -24.10 -5.96 13.76
CA ASP A 152 -25.04 -6.59 12.83
C ASP A 152 -25.07 -5.84 11.48
N ILE A 153 -25.62 -6.49 10.45
CA ILE A 153 -25.79 -5.89 9.12
C ILE A 153 -26.69 -4.67 9.22
N ILE A 154 -26.21 -3.52 8.77
CA ILE A 154 -26.94 -2.24 8.80
C ILE A 154 -27.53 -1.84 7.45
N SER A 155 -27.03 -2.41 6.35
CA SER A 155 -27.52 -2.15 5.01
C SER A 155 -27.04 -3.24 4.05
N THR A 156 -27.78 -3.42 2.96
CA THR A 156 -27.42 -4.28 1.84
C THR A 156 -27.55 -3.50 0.54
N ALA A 157 -26.76 -3.88 -0.45
CA ALA A 157 -26.78 -3.21 -1.75
C ALA A 157 -26.41 -4.17 -2.88
N GLN A 158 -26.78 -3.78 -4.08
CA GLN A 158 -26.38 -4.42 -5.34
C GLN A 158 -25.71 -3.37 -6.23
N MET A 159 -24.95 -3.82 -7.22
CA MET A 159 -24.35 -2.91 -8.18
C MET A 159 -25.43 -2.28 -9.06
N GLU A 160 -25.33 -0.97 -9.27
CA GLU A 160 -26.25 -0.20 -10.08
C GLU A 160 -25.49 0.64 -11.09
N THR A 161 -26.02 0.72 -12.31
CA THR A 161 -25.47 1.58 -13.36
C THR A 161 -26.01 3.00 -13.20
N ASP A 162 -25.12 3.95 -12.94
CA ASP A 162 -25.41 5.36 -13.10
C ASP A 162 -25.43 5.69 -14.61
N SER A 163 -26.59 6.11 -15.08
CA SER A 163 -26.87 6.45 -16.49
C SER A 163 -27.29 7.90 -16.66
N ILE A 164 -26.99 8.77 -15.69
CA ILE A 164 -27.36 10.19 -15.72
C ILE A 164 -26.67 10.94 -16.87
N ASP A 165 -25.49 10.49 -17.33
CA ASP A 165 -24.81 11.02 -18.52
C ASP A 165 -24.76 9.98 -19.64
N THR A 166 -25.39 10.28 -20.78
CA THR A 166 -25.42 9.42 -21.98
C THR A 166 -24.05 9.08 -22.57
N ASN A 167 -22.97 9.73 -22.12
CA ASN A 167 -21.61 9.50 -22.64
C ASN A 167 -20.67 8.76 -21.66
N LYS A 168 -21.10 8.49 -20.42
CA LYS A 168 -20.31 7.75 -19.43
C LYS A 168 -21.22 6.84 -18.61
N THR A 169 -21.11 5.55 -18.85
CA THR A 169 -21.76 4.53 -18.04
C THR A 169 -20.86 4.24 -16.86
N GLU A 170 -21.36 4.43 -15.65
CA GLU A 170 -20.57 4.24 -14.43
C GLU A 170 -21.30 3.24 -13.53
N VAL A 171 -20.58 2.36 -12.84
CA VAL A 171 -21.21 1.34 -11.97
C VAL A 171 -20.84 1.59 -10.53
N TYR A 172 -21.85 1.67 -9.67
CA TYR A 172 -21.67 1.96 -8.26
C TYR A 172 -22.32 0.91 -7.37
N LEU A 173 -21.71 0.69 -6.21
CA LEU A 173 -22.34 0.02 -5.08
C LEU A 173 -22.72 1.10 -4.06
N ASN A 174 -24.02 1.31 -3.87
CA ASN A 174 -24.56 2.36 -3.00
C ASN A 174 -25.32 1.76 -1.83
N PHE A 175 -24.76 1.84 -0.63
CA PHE A 175 -25.45 1.48 0.61
C PHE A 175 -26.19 2.69 1.15
N MET A 176 -27.51 2.60 1.23
CA MET A 176 -28.34 3.59 1.92
C MET A 176 -28.45 3.23 3.40
N LEU A 177 -28.21 4.21 4.25
CA LEU A 177 -28.30 4.10 5.71
C LEU A 177 -29.34 5.09 6.22
N ASP A 178 -30.11 4.68 7.22
CA ASP A 178 -31.02 5.58 7.91
C ASP A 178 -30.28 6.47 8.94
N SER A 179 -31.01 7.44 9.48
CA SER A 179 -30.48 8.38 10.46
C SER A 179 -30.19 7.77 11.84
N SER A 180 -30.60 6.53 12.11
CA SER A 180 -30.31 5.85 13.38
C SER A 180 -28.81 5.56 13.54
N ILE A 181 -28.11 5.30 12.43
CA ILE A 181 -26.66 5.16 12.40
C ILE A 181 -25.97 6.47 12.81
N VAL A 182 -26.54 7.62 12.42
CA VAL A 182 -26.03 8.93 12.88
C VAL A 182 -26.32 9.18 14.36
N ASN A 183 -27.37 8.58 14.93
CA ASN A 183 -27.55 8.69 16.38
C ASN A 183 -26.43 7.98 17.15
N ALA A 184 -25.83 6.93 16.58
CA ALA A 184 -24.56 6.38 17.10
C ALA A 184 -23.39 7.35 16.92
N PHE A 185 -23.42 8.23 15.90
CA PHE A 185 -22.42 9.30 15.69
C PHE A 185 -22.63 10.48 16.66
N ARG A 186 -23.86 10.66 17.16
CA ARG A 186 -24.27 11.77 18.03
C ARG A 186 -24.04 11.52 19.52
N ASP A 187 -23.67 10.32 19.93
CA ASP A 187 -23.49 10.02 21.34
C ASP A 187 -22.33 10.84 21.92
N THR A 188 -22.69 11.90 22.65
CA THR A 188 -21.75 12.82 23.30
C THR A 188 -20.88 12.17 24.38
N SER A 189 -21.16 10.92 24.76
CA SER A 189 -20.30 10.13 25.65
C SER A 189 -19.13 9.47 24.91
N VAL A 190 -19.21 9.35 23.58
CA VAL A 190 -18.15 8.83 22.71
C VAL A 190 -17.35 10.02 22.17
N LEU A 191 -16.16 10.23 22.73
CA LEU A 191 -15.29 11.35 22.34
C LEU A 191 -14.71 11.18 20.92
N ASP A 192 -14.59 9.94 20.43
CA ASP A 192 -14.03 9.60 19.12
C ASP A 192 -14.93 8.56 18.42
N PHE A 193 -15.81 9.02 17.51
CA PHE A 193 -16.63 8.11 16.71
C PHE A 193 -15.77 7.30 15.73
N ASN A 194 -16.00 5.99 15.68
CA ASN A 194 -15.37 5.09 14.74
C ASN A 194 -15.98 5.23 13.33
N ARG A 195 -15.29 5.94 12.45
CA ARG A 195 -15.69 6.18 11.06
C ARG A 195 -15.31 5.03 10.11
N SER A 196 -15.12 3.83 10.65
CA SER A 196 -14.78 2.66 9.88
C SER A 196 -16.01 1.80 9.59
N PHE A 197 -16.01 1.18 8.42
CA PHE A 197 -17.05 0.30 7.92
C PHE A 197 -16.43 -0.99 7.43
N LEU A 198 -17.21 -2.07 7.51
CA LEU A 198 -16.88 -3.37 6.92
C LEU A 198 -17.87 -3.65 5.80
N VAL A 199 -17.35 -3.94 4.61
CA VAL A 199 -18.13 -4.33 3.43
C VAL A 199 -17.77 -5.76 3.06
N GLU A 200 -18.79 -6.60 2.89
CA GLU A 200 -18.61 -8.02 2.53
C GLU A 200 -19.65 -8.45 1.49
N LEU A 201 -19.41 -9.59 0.85
CA LEU A 201 -20.43 -10.22 0.00
C LEU A 201 -21.53 -10.81 0.88
N GLU A 202 -22.79 -10.71 0.43
CA GLU A 202 -23.92 -11.36 1.11
C GLU A 202 -23.84 -12.89 1.04
N ASN A 203 -23.33 -13.41 -0.07
CA ASN A 203 -23.09 -14.83 -0.27
C ASN A 203 -21.70 -15.02 -0.88
N GLU A 204 -21.04 -16.12 -0.55
CA GLU A 204 -19.77 -16.47 -1.20
C GLU A 204 -19.91 -16.48 -2.74
N SER A 205 -18.90 -15.93 -3.42
CA SER A 205 -18.78 -15.95 -4.87
C SER A 205 -17.47 -16.61 -5.27
N ALA A 206 -17.49 -17.35 -6.37
CA ALA A 206 -16.28 -17.86 -7.02
C ALA A 206 -15.62 -16.83 -7.96
N GLU A 207 -16.28 -15.71 -8.20
CA GLU A 207 -15.79 -14.60 -9.02
C GLU A 207 -15.19 -13.50 -8.16
N SER A 208 -14.27 -12.72 -8.74
CA SER A 208 -13.74 -11.51 -8.12
C SER A 208 -14.47 -10.24 -8.57
N PHE A 209 -14.66 -9.33 -7.61
CA PHE A 209 -15.20 -7.99 -7.84
C PHE A 209 -14.23 -6.96 -7.28
N ASN A 210 -13.89 -5.96 -8.09
CA ASN A 210 -12.90 -4.94 -7.75
C ASN A 210 -13.57 -3.57 -7.72
N PHE A 211 -13.39 -2.85 -6.62
CA PHE A 211 -13.86 -1.48 -6.46
C PHE A 211 -12.67 -0.57 -6.25
N HIS A 212 -12.76 0.69 -6.67
CA HIS A 212 -11.71 1.66 -6.42
C HIS A 212 -11.45 1.82 -4.93
N SER A 213 -10.18 1.81 -4.53
CA SER A 213 -9.73 2.10 -3.17
C SER A 213 -9.47 3.60 -2.98
N THR A 214 -9.02 3.98 -1.79
CA THR A 214 -8.51 5.32 -1.49
C THR A 214 -7.19 5.61 -2.20
N ASP A 215 -6.43 4.60 -2.60
CA ASP A 215 -5.10 4.73 -3.22
C ASP A 215 -5.14 4.66 -4.76
N ILE A 216 -6.34 4.59 -5.37
CA ILE A 216 -6.51 4.72 -6.82
C ILE A 216 -5.90 6.04 -7.32
N GLN A 217 -5.04 5.95 -8.34
CA GLN A 217 -4.35 7.13 -8.90
C GLN A 217 -5.29 8.04 -9.69
N ALA A 218 -6.20 7.45 -10.45
CA ALA A 218 -7.18 8.16 -11.26
C ALA A 218 -8.54 7.44 -11.18
N GLY A 219 -9.48 8.01 -10.43
CA GLY A 219 -10.80 7.43 -10.27
C GLY A 219 -11.57 8.04 -9.10
N THR A 220 -12.82 7.60 -8.94
CA THR A 220 -13.67 7.96 -7.81
C THR A 220 -13.34 7.08 -6.61
N LYS A 221 -12.84 7.69 -5.53
CA LYS A 221 -12.56 7.02 -4.25
C LYS A 221 -13.85 6.68 -3.50
N PRO A 222 -13.83 5.75 -2.54
CA PRO A 222 -14.94 5.54 -1.62
C PRO A 222 -15.41 6.85 -0.97
N GLU A 223 -16.72 7.07 -0.97
CA GLU A 223 -17.33 8.30 -0.42
C GLU A 223 -18.48 7.95 0.54
N LEU A 224 -18.51 8.65 1.67
CA LEU A 224 -19.66 8.69 2.59
C LEU A 224 -20.34 10.05 2.46
N THR A 225 -21.57 10.06 1.95
CA THR A 225 -22.40 11.25 1.83
C THR A 225 -23.45 11.29 2.95
N VAL A 226 -23.53 12.39 3.69
CA VAL A 226 -24.58 12.64 4.71
C VAL A 226 -25.57 13.65 4.18
N PHE A 227 -26.84 13.28 4.11
CA PHE A 227 -27.96 14.16 3.70
C PHE A 227 -28.66 14.70 4.94
N TYR A 228 -28.84 16.02 5.01
CA TYR A 228 -29.38 16.68 6.20
C TYR A 228 -30.12 17.96 5.86
N ARG A 229 -30.95 18.41 6.80
CA ARG A 229 -31.68 19.68 6.77
C ARG A 229 -31.26 20.54 7.95
N VAL A 230 -31.30 21.87 7.75
CA VAL A 230 -30.98 22.85 8.78
C VAL A 230 -32.20 23.73 9.05
N PHE A 231 -32.57 23.86 10.33
CA PHE A 231 -33.61 24.75 10.79
C PHE A 231 -33.00 26.13 11.09
N LEU A 232 -33.44 27.15 10.36
CA LEU A 232 -33.06 28.54 10.63
C LEU A 232 -33.95 29.17 11.71
N SER A 233 -35.13 28.59 11.93
CA SER A 233 -36.10 28.87 13.01
C SER A 233 -37.15 27.74 13.05
N ASP A 234 -38.09 27.80 13.99
CA ASP A 234 -39.18 26.81 14.15
C ASP A 234 -40.05 26.61 12.90
N THR A 235 -40.03 27.54 11.93
CA THR A 235 -40.88 27.50 10.73
C THR A 235 -40.11 27.58 9.41
N VAL A 236 -38.78 27.76 9.44
CA VAL A 236 -37.96 27.92 8.23
C VAL A 236 -36.91 26.81 8.18
N VAL A 237 -37.08 25.92 7.20
CA VAL A 237 -36.17 24.79 6.92
C VAL A 237 -35.44 25.08 5.62
N MET A 238 -34.11 24.95 5.63
CA MET A 238 -33.33 24.91 4.40
C MET A 238 -33.46 23.52 3.76
N ASP A 239 -33.67 23.46 2.45
CA ASP A 239 -33.79 22.21 1.68
C ASP A 239 -32.62 21.25 1.97
N THR A 240 -32.89 19.94 1.81
CA THR A 240 -31.91 18.88 2.04
C THR A 240 -30.62 19.19 1.29
N THR A 241 -29.54 19.31 2.05
CA THR A 241 -28.19 19.51 1.55
C THR A 241 -27.34 18.30 1.93
N SER A 242 -26.16 18.16 1.33
CA SER A 242 -25.26 17.05 1.59
C SER A 242 -23.86 17.52 1.98
N ARG A 243 -23.17 16.65 2.72
CA ARG A 243 -21.72 16.71 2.90
C ARG A 243 -21.11 15.36 2.54
N SER A 244 -20.03 15.41 1.77
CA SER A 244 -19.22 14.25 1.41
C SER A 244 -17.97 14.16 2.26
N TYR A 245 -17.66 12.95 2.73
CA TYR A 245 -16.47 12.57 3.45
C TYR A 245 -15.75 11.51 2.63
N LEU A 246 -14.47 11.73 2.31
CA LEU A 246 -13.68 10.77 1.53
C LEU A 246 -13.07 9.72 2.44
N SER A 247 -12.80 8.53 1.90
CA SER A 247 -11.97 7.55 2.61
C SER A 247 -10.55 8.05 2.80
N VAL A 248 -9.98 7.75 3.97
CA VAL A 248 -8.60 8.10 4.35
C VAL A 248 -7.71 6.88 4.55
N ALA A 249 -8.33 5.71 4.75
CA ALA A 249 -7.65 4.42 4.80
C ALA A 249 -8.64 3.34 4.39
N ASP A 250 -8.16 2.33 3.68
CA ASP A 250 -8.90 1.11 3.42
C ASP A 250 -7.95 -0.08 3.21
N ILE A 251 -8.49 -1.29 3.34
CA ILE A 251 -7.75 -2.54 3.16
C ILE A 251 -8.69 -3.69 2.82
N THR A 252 -8.23 -4.58 1.94
CA THR A 252 -8.84 -5.89 1.74
C THR A 252 -8.25 -6.91 2.71
N ILE A 253 -9.11 -7.52 3.54
CA ILE A 253 -8.73 -8.67 4.35
C ILE A 253 -8.93 -9.94 3.53
N MET A 254 -7.85 -10.69 3.34
CA MET A 254 -7.83 -11.86 2.47
C MET A 254 -6.95 -12.99 2.99
N SER A 255 -7.31 -14.21 2.62
CA SER A 255 -6.43 -15.36 2.76
C SER A 255 -5.55 -15.52 1.51
N PRO A 256 -4.22 -15.66 1.65
CA PRO A 256 -3.33 -15.81 0.52
C PRO A 256 -3.53 -17.15 -0.20
N ALA A 257 -3.18 -17.20 -1.47
CA ALA A 257 -3.12 -18.44 -2.23
C ALA A 257 -2.09 -19.42 -1.62
N PRO A 258 -2.27 -20.75 -1.80
CA PRO A 258 -1.32 -21.74 -1.30
C PRO A 258 0.11 -21.52 -1.83
N ILE A 259 1.10 -21.74 -0.96
CA ILE A 259 2.52 -21.68 -1.31
C ILE A 259 2.88 -22.89 -2.20
N SER A 260 3.50 -22.62 -3.35
CA SER A 260 3.98 -23.67 -4.27
C SER A 260 5.40 -24.13 -3.92
N ASN A 261 5.86 -25.21 -4.56
CA ASN A 261 7.24 -25.67 -4.38
C ASN A 261 8.25 -24.64 -4.89
N GLU A 262 7.96 -24.00 -6.02
CA GLU A 262 8.78 -22.96 -6.64
C GLU A 262 8.92 -21.75 -5.71
N ASP A 263 7.84 -21.36 -5.03
CA ASP A 263 7.85 -20.25 -4.06
C ASP A 263 8.88 -20.47 -2.94
N THR A 264 9.10 -21.73 -2.54
CA THR A 264 10.07 -22.12 -1.48
C THR A 264 11.47 -22.45 -1.99
N ALA A 265 11.59 -22.91 -3.24
CA ALA A 265 12.86 -23.33 -3.83
C ALA A 265 13.67 -22.17 -4.42
N MET A 266 12.99 -21.07 -4.76
CA MET A 266 13.56 -19.86 -5.34
C MET A 266 13.48 -18.69 -4.34
N LEU A 267 14.15 -17.59 -4.66
CA LEU A 267 13.86 -16.32 -4.00
C LEU A 267 12.58 -15.75 -4.60
N SER A 268 11.58 -15.48 -3.78
CA SER A 268 10.24 -15.13 -4.22
C SER A 268 9.79 -13.83 -3.60
N VAL A 269 9.09 -13.02 -4.40
CA VAL A 269 8.52 -11.73 -3.98
C VAL A 269 7.10 -11.62 -4.54
N SER A 270 6.12 -11.43 -3.66
CA SER A 270 4.70 -11.24 -4.01
C SER A 270 3.95 -10.55 -2.88
N MET A 271 3.08 -9.61 -3.20
CA MET A 271 2.30 -8.88 -2.21
C MET A 271 1.14 -9.72 -1.65
N ALA A 272 0.25 -10.22 -2.51
CA ALA A 272 -0.95 -10.96 -2.08
C ALA A 272 -0.67 -12.35 -1.53
N LYS A 273 0.46 -12.99 -1.91
CA LYS A 273 0.94 -14.21 -1.23
C LYS A 273 1.71 -13.92 0.06
N GLY A 274 2.09 -12.66 0.30
CA GLY A 274 2.97 -12.27 1.40
C GLY A 274 4.39 -12.83 1.29
N LEU A 275 4.86 -13.12 0.07
CA LEU A 275 6.20 -13.65 -0.17
C LEU A 275 7.22 -12.53 -0.16
N LYS A 276 8.25 -12.70 0.66
CA LYS A 276 9.41 -11.81 0.76
C LYS A 276 10.68 -12.64 0.75
N SER A 277 11.81 -12.02 0.46
CA SER A 277 13.11 -12.69 0.47
C SER A 277 14.13 -11.90 1.25
N ILE A 278 15.05 -12.59 1.93
CA ILE A 278 16.22 -11.97 2.57
C ILE A 278 17.49 -12.55 1.98
N VAL A 279 18.54 -11.73 1.88
CA VAL A 279 19.86 -12.13 1.41
C VAL A 279 20.96 -11.53 2.26
N PHE A 280 22.06 -12.26 2.44
CA PHE A 280 23.25 -11.78 3.12
C PHE A 280 24.41 -11.72 2.12
N VAL A 281 24.90 -10.51 1.89
CA VAL A 281 26.10 -10.24 1.08
C VAL A 281 27.31 -10.29 1.98
N ASP A 282 28.25 -11.18 1.71
CA ASP A 282 29.50 -11.22 2.46
C ASP A 282 30.45 -10.14 1.95
N MET A 283 30.65 -9.11 2.76
CA MET A 283 31.57 -8.02 2.46
C MET A 283 32.95 -8.22 3.07
N ASP A 284 33.26 -9.35 3.71
CA ASP A 284 34.60 -9.70 4.23
C ASP A 284 35.27 -8.61 5.10
N GLY A 285 34.48 -7.82 5.82
CA GLY A 285 35.01 -6.68 6.57
C GLY A 285 35.66 -5.60 5.68
N TRP A 286 35.22 -5.49 4.43
CA TRP A 286 35.63 -4.46 3.47
C TRP A 286 35.61 -3.07 4.09
N THR A 287 36.68 -2.32 3.83
CA THR A 287 36.84 -0.94 4.25
C THR A 287 37.04 -0.09 3.00
N LEU A 288 36.17 0.89 2.80
CA LEU A 288 36.28 1.84 1.71
C LEU A 288 37.58 2.64 1.89
N PRO A 289 38.44 2.76 0.86
CA PRO A 289 39.66 3.53 0.97
C PRO A 289 39.41 4.99 1.37
N SER A 290 40.35 5.59 2.09
CA SER A 290 40.19 6.95 2.59
C SER A 290 39.98 7.94 1.44
N LYS A 291 39.00 8.84 1.59
CA LYS A 291 38.57 9.83 0.60
C LYS A 291 37.94 9.26 -0.68
N SER A 292 37.70 7.95 -0.75
CA SER A 292 36.93 7.36 -1.84
C SER A 292 35.44 7.64 -1.69
N ILE A 293 34.76 7.64 -2.84
CA ILE A 293 33.30 7.82 -2.92
C ILE A 293 32.73 6.62 -3.68
N VAL A 294 31.74 5.94 -3.11
CA VAL A 294 31.01 4.90 -3.84
C VAL A 294 30.17 5.57 -4.92
N SER A 295 30.35 5.14 -6.16
CA SER A 295 29.56 5.60 -7.32
C SER A 295 28.29 4.77 -7.49
N SER A 296 28.38 3.45 -7.30
CA SER A 296 27.23 2.54 -7.32
C SER A 296 27.49 1.30 -6.46
N ALA A 297 26.44 0.68 -5.96
CA ALA A 297 26.49 -0.61 -5.28
C ALA A 297 25.27 -1.42 -5.70
N GLU A 298 25.37 -2.11 -6.84
CA GLU A 298 24.27 -2.86 -7.42
C GLU A 298 24.21 -4.27 -6.84
N LEU A 299 23.12 -4.60 -6.16
CA LEU A 299 22.73 -5.97 -5.84
C LEU A 299 21.90 -6.53 -7.01
N ILE A 300 22.42 -7.59 -7.62
CA ILE A 300 21.95 -8.09 -8.92
C ILE A 300 21.29 -9.45 -8.72
N PHE A 301 20.06 -9.59 -9.21
CA PHE A 301 19.31 -10.84 -9.25
C PHE A 301 18.85 -11.14 -10.67
N ASN A 302 18.85 -12.42 -11.03
CA ASN A 302 18.34 -12.90 -12.31
C ASN A 302 17.01 -13.59 -12.08
N ARG A 303 15.99 -13.18 -12.85
CA ARG A 303 14.64 -13.73 -12.78
C ARG A 303 14.61 -15.14 -13.41
N VAL A 304 13.81 -16.04 -12.83
CA VAL A 304 13.64 -17.42 -13.32
C VAL A 304 12.73 -17.49 -14.55
N GLU A 305 11.65 -16.70 -14.57
CA GLU A 305 10.69 -16.64 -15.69
C GLU A 305 10.90 -15.42 -16.59
N THR A 306 10.71 -15.58 -17.90
CA THR A 306 11.02 -14.57 -18.92
C THR A 306 9.81 -13.77 -19.43
N ASP A 307 8.59 -14.10 -19.00
CA ASP A 307 7.40 -13.88 -19.83
C ASP A 307 6.40 -12.83 -19.31
N SER A 308 6.83 -11.87 -18.47
CA SER A 308 6.00 -10.70 -18.19
C SER A 308 6.55 -9.45 -18.86
N ILE A 309 5.73 -8.86 -19.74
CA ILE A 309 5.95 -7.53 -20.33
C ILE A 309 5.66 -6.43 -19.29
N ALA A 310 4.91 -6.74 -18.22
CA ALA A 310 4.54 -5.77 -17.21
C ALA A 310 5.75 -5.42 -16.31
N PRO A 311 6.05 -4.13 -16.11
CA PRO A 311 7.10 -3.72 -15.20
C PRO A 311 6.73 -4.16 -13.77
N PHE A 312 7.63 -4.89 -13.12
CA PHE A 312 7.48 -5.25 -11.71
C PHE A 312 8.58 -4.54 -10.91
N LYS A 313 8.18 -3.77 -9.91
CA LYS A 313 9.08 -3.02 -9.05
C LYS A 313 9.37 -3.80 -7.76
N VAL A 314 10.64 -4.02 -7.44
CA VAL A 314 11.06 -4.59 -6.16
C VAL A 314 11.62 -3.48 -5.29
N ILE A 315 11.23 -3.50 -4.01
CA ILE A 315 11.77 -2.66 -2.95
C ILE A 315 12.78 -3.49 -2.16
N SER A 316 13.87 -2.86 -1.74
CA SER A 316 14.81 -3.47 -0.81
C SER A 316 15.27 -2.52 0.29
N HIS A 317 15.46 -3.10 1.47
CA HIS A 317 15.94 -2.42 2.66
C HIS A 317 17.12 -3.20 3.26
N PRO A 318 18.14 -2.54 3.82
CA PRO A 318 19.05 -3.23 4.72
C PRO A 318 18.31 -3.60 6.01
N MET A 319 18.60 -4.80 6.52
CA MET A 319 18.04 -5.30 7.76
C MET A 319 18.74 -4.68 8.97
N THR A 320 18.05 -4.59 10.11
CA THR A 320 18.62 -4.07 11.37
C THR A 320 19.06 -5.16 12.35
N SER A 321 18.83 -6.43 12.01
CA SER A 321 19.19 -7.60 12.81
C SER A 321 19.48 -8.80 11.91
N ASP A 322 20.19 -9.80 12.45
CA ASP A 322 20.52 -11.03 11.73
C ASP A 322 19.27 -11.77 11.22
N GLY A 323 19.35 -12.26 9.98
CA GLY A 323 18.33 -13.13 9.37
C GLY A 323 18.53 -14.61 9.67
N ILE A 324 17.45 -15.39 9.60
CA ILE A 324 17.47 -16.86 9.69
C ILE A 324 17.31 -17.45 8.28
N TYR A 325 18.27 -18.26 7.85
CA TYR A 325 18.39 -18.74 6.47
C TYR A 325 18.30 -20.27 6.33
N ASP A 326 17.69 -20.95 7.31
CA ASP A 326 17.72 -22.42 7.38
C ASP A 326 16.70 -23.09 6.44
N GLN A 327 15.45 -22.66 6.51
CA GLN A 327 14.35 -23.19 5.71
C GLN A 327 13.21 -22.17 5.56
N PHE A 328 12.45 -22.29 4.47
CA PHE A 328 11.27 -21.46 4.25
C PHE A 328 10.33 -21.56 5.45
N THR A 329 9.84 -20.41 5.91
CA THR A 329 8.96 -20.32 7.08
C THR A 329 7.83 -19.34 6.80
N SER A 330 6.61 -19.71 7.17
CA SER A 330 5.46 -18.79 7.20
C SER A 330 5.30 -18.25 8.61
N PHE A 331 5.36 -16.93 8.75
CA PHE A 331 5.25 -16.22 10.00
C PHE A 331 3.86 -15.59 10.14
N THR A 332 3.42 -15.40 11.39
CA THR A 332 2.17 -14.69 11.69
C THR A 332 2.30 -13.18 11.66
N ASN A 333 3.54 -12.67 11.70
CA ASN A 333 3.93 -11.27 11.50
C ASN A 333 5.30 -11.26 10.81
N ASP A 334 5.65 -10.17 10.13
CA ASP A 334 6.97 -10.03 9.53
C ASP A 334 8.06 -9.97 10.62
N PRO A 335 9.02 -10.91 10.66
CA PRO A 335 9.99 -11.00 11.75
C PRO A 335 11.24 -10.14 11.53
N TYR A 336 11.37 -9.49 10.37
CA TYR A 336 12.60 -8.83 9.96
C TYR A 336 12.42 -7.32 9.85
N ASP A 337 12.96 -6.62 10.84
CA ASP A 337 13.01 -5.15 10.88
C ASP A 337 13.98 -4.59 9.83
N GLU A 338 13.65 -3.38 9.34
CA GLU A 338 14.29 -2.72 8.21
C GLU A 338 14.73 -1.31 8.58
N ASP A 339 15.88 -0.85 8.05
CA ASP A 339 16.23 0.57 8.12
C ASP A 339 15.63 1.33 6.93
N LEU A 340 14.51 1.98 7.20
CA LEU A 340 13.76 2.77 6.22
C LEU A 340 14.56 3.95 5.65
N ASN A 341 15.65 4.40 6.28
CA ASN A 341 16.45 5.52 5.78
C ASN A 341 17.33 5.15 4.56
N PHE A 342 17.47 3.85 4.29
CA PHE A 342 18.29 3.30 3.22
C PHE A 342 17.49 2.46 2.23
N PHE A 343 16.17 2.66 2.18
CA PHE A 343 15.32 1.97 1.21
C PHE A 343 15.71 2.35 -0.22
N THR A 344 15.54 1.40 -1.13
CA THR A 344 15.75 1.59 -2.56
C THR A 344 14.74 0.74 -3.32
N SER A 345 14.40 1.16 -4.53
CA SER A 345 13.46 0.42 -5.38
C SER A 345 13.87 0.51 -6.83
N THR A 346 13.60 -0.54 -7.59
CA THR A 346 13.88 -0.56 -9.03
C THR A 346 12.94 -1.51 -9.75
N ASN A 347 12.78 -1.28 -11.05
CA ASN A 347 12.04 -2.19 -11.91
C ASN A 347 12.95 -3.32 -12.38
N ILE A 348 12.37 -4.49 -12.60
CA ILE A 348 13.03 -5.55 -13.35
C ILE A 348 13.11 -5.12 -14.81
N VAL A 349 14.32 -5.15 -15.38
CA VAL A 349 14.56 -4.79 -16.78
C VAL A 349 15.33 -5.93 -17.44
N ASN A 350 14.82 -6.44 -18.56
CA ASN A 350 15.42 -7.57 -19.30
C ASN A 350 15.71 -8.78 -18.38
N ASN A 351 14.76 -9.14 -17.51
CA ASN A 351 14.86 -10.24 -16.55
C ASN A 351 15.98 -10.12 -15.50
N VAL A 352 16.57 -8.93 -15.36
CA VAL A 352 17.56 -8.64 -14.32
C VAL A 352 17.03 -7.55 -13.42
N LEU A 353 17.09 -7.81 -12.12
CA LEU A 353 16.85 -6.84 -11.08
C LEU A 353 18.20 -6.29 -10.61
N LYS A 354 18.42 -4.99 -10.73
CA LYS A 354 19.63 -4.31 -10.26
C LYS A 354 19.28 -3.23 -9.27
N ILE A 355 19.31 -3.56 -7.99
CA ILE A 355 18.94 -2.64 -6.91
C ILE A 355 20.20 -1.94 -6.43
N ASN A 356 20.19 -0.61 -6.46
CA ASN A 356 21.33 0.19 -6.01
C ASN A 356 21.24 0.48 -4.51
N HIS A 357 22.21 -0.02 -3.75
CA HIS A 357 22.39 0.19 -2.31
C HIS A 357 23.59 1.11 -2.04
N ARG A 358 23.88 2.06 -2.95
CA ARG A 358 25.04 2.97 -2.87
C ARG A 358 25.19 3.61 -1.49
N LYS A 359 24.09 4.15 -0.97
CA LYS A 359 24.08 4.87 0.32
C LYS A 359 24.51 3.97 1.48
N VAL A 360 23.88 2.80 1.66
CA VAL A 360 24.22 1.89 2.76
C VAL A 360 25.57 1.21 2.55
N ALA A 361 25.94 0.86 1.32
CA ALA A 361 27.27 0.33 1.02
C ALA A 361 28.39 1.32 1.39
N SER A 362 28.16 2.63 1.18
CA SER A 362 29.10 3.67 1.62
C SER A 362 29.30 3.66 3.13
N GLU A 363 28.21 3.57 3.90
CA GLU A 363 28.27 3.55 5.36
C GLU A 363 28.88 2.25 5.90
N ILE A 364 28.61 1.09 5.28
CA ILE A 364 29.25 -0.20 5.59
C ILE A 364 30.76 -0.11 5.34
N GLY A 365 31.16 0.38 4.16
CA GLY A 365 32.57 0.55 3.81
C GLY A 365 33.30 1.53 4.74
N GLN A 366 32.60 2.54 5.27
CA GLN A 366 33.13 3.49 6.26
C GLN A 366 33.04 3.00 7.71
N LYS A 367 32.57 1.76 7.96
CA LYS A 367 32.39 1.17 9.29
C LYS A 367 31.41 1.92 10.21
N LYS A 368 30.44 2.62 9.62
CA LYS A 368 29.38 3.33 10.34
C LYS A 368 28.07 2.55 10.38
N PHE A 369 27.94 1.51 9.56
CA PHE A 369 26.76 0.66 9.48
C PHE A 369 27.17 -0.82 9.50
N THR A 370 26.47 -1.62 10.30
CA THR A 370 26.66 -3.07 10.36
C THR A 370 25.82 -3.75 9.29
N ASN A 371 26.43 -4.59 8.48
CA ASN A 371 25.71 -5.35 7.45
C ASN A 371 25.02 -6.57 8.07
N PHE A 372 23.69 -6.55 8.14
CA PHE A 372 22.87 -7.71 8.54
C PHE A 372 22.20 -8.41 7.35
N GLY A 373 22.43 -7.92 6.12
CA GLY A 373 21.76 -8.38 4.91
C GLY A 373 20.69 -7.41 4.43
N PHE A 374 19.99 -7.84 3.39
CA PHE A 374 19.00 -7.06 2.65
C PHE A 374 17.71 -7.85 2.52
N LYS A 375 16.58 -7.19 2.78
CA LYS A 375 15.24 -7.72 2.54
C LYS A 375 14.71 -7.21 1.21
N LEU A 376 13.96 -8.06 0.51
CA LEU A 376 13.32 -7.80 -0.78
C LEU A 376 11.81 -7.97 -0.61
N GLN A 377 11.04 -7.00 -1.12
CA GLN A 377 9.59 -7.02 -1.07
C GLN A 377 8.97 -6.37 -2.32
N SER A 378 7.69 -6.65 -2.56
CA SER A 378 6.96 -6.08 -3.69
C SER A 378 6.68 -4.61 -3.43
N SER A 379 6.68 -3.80 -4.48
CA SER A 379 6.12 -2.45 -4.41
C SER A 379 4.59 -2.49 -4.40
N PHE A 380 3.95 -1.57 -3.65
CA PHE A 380 2.49 -1.41 -3.64
C PHE A 380 1.89 -1.07 -5.01
N ASN A 381 2.69 -0.43 -5.89
CA ASN A 381 2.29 -0.10 -7.26
C ASN A 381 2.28 -1.29 -8.23
N ASN A 382 2.71 -2.48 -7.80
CA ASN A 382 2.61 -3.68 -8.64
C ASN A 382 1.19 -4.24 -8.61
N ASP A 383 0.85 -5.07 -9.60
CA ASP A 383 -0.27 -5.97 -9.45
C ASP A 383 -0.06 -6.88 -8.21
N PRO A 384 -0.94 -6.83 -7.19
CA PRO A 384 -0.80 -7.59 -5.96
C PRO A 384 -0.65 -9.09 -6.17
N PHE A 385 -1.28 -9.63 -7.22
CA PHE A 385 -1.38 -11.06 -7.45
C PHE A 385 -0.20 -11.62 -8.22
N THR A 386 0.65 -10.76 -8.78
CA THR A 386 1.87 -11.17 -9.46
C THR A 386 2.90 -11.69 -8.46
N THR A 387 3.51 -12.83 -8.78
CA THR A 387 4.66 -13.38 -8.06
C THR A 387 5.87 -13.34 -8.97
N VAL A 388 7.01 -12.86 -8.46
CA VAL A 388 8.28 -12.91 -9.18
C VAL A 388 9.27 -13.77 -8.41
N GLN A 389 9.98 -14.60 -9.17
CA GLN A 389 10.99 -15.51 -8.65
C GLN A 389 12.37 -15.20 -9.25
N PHE A 390 13.39 -15.28 -8.41
CA PHE A 390 14.80 -15.11 -8.77
C PHE A 390 15.60 -16.36 -8.39
N TYR A 391 16.65 -16.61 -9.17
CA TYR A 391 17.59 -17.67 -8.83
C TYR A 391 18.27 -17.38 -7.48
N GLY A 392 18.30 -18.39 -6.62
CA GLY A 392 19.05 -18.37 -5.36
C GLY A 392 20.48 -18.91 -5.51
N LEU A 393 21.07 -19.30 -4.39
CA LEU A 393 22.46 -19.79 -4.32
C LEU A 393 22.68 -21.15 -4.99
N ASN A 394 21.61 -21.90 -5.24
CA ASN A 394 21.69 -23.23 -5.86
C ASN A 394 21.98 -23.16 -7.37
N ASN A 395 21.89 -21.98 -7.99
CA ASN A 395 22.18 -21.79 -9.41
C ASN A 395 23.60 -21.24 -9.62
N GLN A 396 24.45 -21.99 -10.33
CA GLN A 396 25.86 -21.62 -10.50
C GLN A 396 26.12 -20.47 -11.48
N ASP A 397 25.21 -20.26 -12.44
CA ASP A 397 25.40 -19.27 -13.50
C ASP A 397 24.74 -17.92 -13.16
N TYR A 398 23.68 -17.97 -12.35
CA TYR A 398 22.79 -16.83 -12.13
C TYR A 398 22.60 -16.46 -10.65
N TYR A 399 23.46 -16.96 -9.76
CA TYR A 399 23.42 -16.60 -8.34
C TYR A 399 23.52 -15.08 -8.12
N PRO A 400 22.89 -14.55 -7.08
CA PRO A 400 22.90 -13.12 -6.81
C PRO A 400 24.27 -12.64 -6.32
N VAL A 401 24.63 -11.41 -6.72
CA VAL A 401 25.93 -10.81 -6.41
C VAL A 401 25.77 -9.30 -6.20
N MET A 402 26.56 -8.73 -5.30
CA MET A 402 26.68 -7.27 -5.18
C MET A 402 27.95 -6.78 -5.87
N ARG A 403 27.83 -5.74 -6.71
CA ARG A 403 28.96 -5.07 -7.36
C ARG A 403 29.05 -3.62 -6.90
N VAL A 404 30.16 -3.26 -6.29
CA VAL A 404 30.42 -1.91 -5.80
C VAL A 404 31.48 -1.25 -6.68
N ILE A 405 31.13 -0.11 -7.26
CA ILE A 405 32.05 0.74 -8.02
C ILE A 405 32.34 1.96 -7.16
N TYR A 406 33.61 2.25 -6.91
CA TYR A 406 34.03 3.43 -6.16
C TYR A 406 35.16 4.17 -6.86
N VAL A 407 35.26 5.44 -6.49
CA VAL A 407 36.15 6.41 -7.09
C VAL A 407 37.28 6.70 -6.11
N LEU A 408 38.53 6.58 -6.56
CA LEU A 408 39.74 6.96 -5.83
C LEU A 408 40.21 8.33 -6.31
N PRO A 409 40.52 9.27 -5.38
CA PRO A 409 41.00 10.60 -5.71
C PRO A 409 42.50 10.68 -6.06
#